data_AF-A0A3M1V2C5-F1
#
_entry.id   AF-A0A3M1V2C5-F1
#
_cell.length_a   1.000
_cell.length_b   1.000
_cell.length_c   1.000
_cell.angle_alpha   90.00
_cell.angle_beta   90.00
_cell.angle_gamma   90.00
#
_symmetry.space_group_name_H-M   'P 1'
#
loop_
_entity.id
_entity.type
_entity.pdbx_description
1 polymer ?
#
loop_
_entity_poly.entity_id
_entity_poly.type
_entity_poly.pdbx_seq_one_letter_code
_entity_poly.pdbx_strand_id
1 'polypeptide(L)'
;YLRTGHWDTDATSVWTNVAQRLIQIHLCVVYLFAGLSKLQGAAWWNGTAFWGAIANAEYQTADLTALAAWPAVVNLCTHGIVAFELSYCVMIWNRWWRPWWLAAAGLLHLGIGICLGMMTFGLVMIAANLAFVPCERLSIVRVRSAA
;
A
#
# COMPACT_ATOMS: atom_id res chain seq x y z
N TYR A 1 2.25 1.46 -51.95
CA TYR A 1 1.25 0.90 -51.00
C TYR A 1 1.84 0.96 -49.60
N LEU A 2 1.84 2.14 -48.97
CA LEU A 2 2.37 2.34 -47.61
C LEU A 2 1.19 2.22 -46.64
N ARG A 3 1.08 1.08 -45.96
CA ARG A 3 0.21 0.92 -44.79
C ARG A 3 0.84 1.75 -43.67
N THR A 4 0.41 3.00 -43.53
CA THR A 4 0.66 3.79 -42.32
C THR A 4 0.04 3.00 -41.16
N GLY A 5 0.89 2.36 -40.36
CA GLY A 5 0.48 1.72 -39.12
C GLY A 5 -0.04 2.80 -38.19
N HIS A 6 -1.35 3.00 -38.21
CA HIS A 6 -2.05 3.62 -37.10
C HIS A 6 -1.87 2.64 -35.93
N TRP A 7 -0.85 2.88 -35.11
CA TRP A 7 -0.79 2.27 -33.80
C TRP A 7 -2.03 2.80 -33.07
N ASP A 8 -3.11 2.01 -33.06
CA ASP A 8 -4.30 2.27 -32.25
C ASP A 8 -3.83 2.33 -30.79
N THR A 9 -3.43 3.51 -30.32
CA THR A 9 -2.96 3.74 -28.94
C THR A 9 -4.10 3.66 -27.92
N ASP A 10 -5.35 3.47 -28.36
CA ASP A 10 -6.53 3.82 -27.56
C ASP A 10 -7.49 2.66 -27.25
N ALA A 11 -7.23 1.44 -27.72
CA ALA A 11 -8.04 0.27 -27.34
C ALA A 11 -7.33 -0.55 -26.24
N THR A 12 -7.49 -0.16 -24.98
CA THR A 12 -7.15 -1.09 -23.88
C THR A 12 -7.95 -2.38 -24.08
N SER A 13 -7.24 -3.49 -24.33
CA SER A 13 -7.87 -4.79 -24.54
C SER A 13 -8.75 -5.14 -23.33
N VAL A 14 -9.90 -5.77 -23.56
CA VAL A 14 -10.77 -6.29 -22.49
C VAL A 14 -9.96 -7.11 -21.50
N TRP A 15 -8.99 -7.89 -21.98
CA TRP A 15 -8.06 -8.67 -21.17
C TRP A 15 -7.20 -7.82 -20.24
N THR A 16 -6.72 -6.66 -20.69
CA THR A 16 -5.95 -5.72 -19.86
C THR A 16 -6.79 -5.20 -18.71
N ASN A 17 -8.04 -4.81 -18.98
CA ASN A 17 -8.96 -4.33 -17.95
C ASN A 17 -9.30 -5.43 -16.94
N VAL A 18 -9.57 -6.65 -17.41
CA VAL A 18 -9.84 -7.81 -16.54
C VAL A 18 -8.62 -8.13 -15.67
N ALA A 19 -7.42 -8.20 -16.25
CA ALA A 19 -6.19 -8.46 -15.50
C ALA A 19 -5.94 -7.39 -14.42
N GLN A 20 -6.17 -6.11 -14.74
CA GLN A 20 -6.05 -5.04 -13.77
C GLN A 20 -7.05 -5.18 -12.62
N ARG A 21 -8.33 -5.50 -12.91
CA ARG A 21 -9.34 -5.73 -11.86
C ARG A 21 -9.00 -6.93 -10.98
N LEU A 22 -8.45 -7.99 -11.55
CA LEU A 22 -8.02 -9.17 -10.78
C LEU A 22 -6.91 -8.81 -9.79
N ILE A 23 -5.90 -8.03 -10.20
CA ILE A 23 -4.84 -7.57 -9.30
C ILE A 23 -5.42 -6.66 -8.19
N GLN A 24 -6.33 -5.76 -8.55
CA GLN A 24 -6.99 -4.87 -7.58
C GLN A 24 -7.78 -5.65 -6.52
N ILE A 25 -8.56 -6.64 -6.94
CA ILE A 25 -9.32 -7.51 -6.03
C ILE A 25 -8.37 -8.36 -5.18
N HIS A 26 -7.33 -8.93 -5.79
CA HIS A 26 -6.33 -9.70 -5.07
C HIS A 26 -5.68 -8.88 -3.94
N LEU A 27 -5.31 -7.63 -4.20
CA LEU A 27 -4.81 -6.73 -3.15
C LEU A 27 -5.85 -6.48 -2.05
N CYS A 28 -7.12 -6.26 -2.40
CA CYS A 28 -8.17 -6.10 -1.40
C CYS A 28 -8.27 -7.32 -0.47
N VAL A 29 -8.14 -8.53 -1.04
CA VAL A 29 -8.12 -9.78 -0.27
C VAL A 29 -6.89 -9.84 0.63
N VAL A 30 -5.69 -9.54 0.10
CA VAL A 30 -4.44 -9.55 0.89
C VAL A 30 -4.56 -8.62 2.10
N TYR A 31 -5.00 -7.37 1.92
CA TYR A 31 -5.15 -6.43 3.03
C TYR A 31 -6.23 -6.85 4.02
N LEU A 32 -7.37 -7.36 3.55
CA LEU A 32 -8.45 -7.81 4.42
C LEU A 32 -7.99 -8.97 5.31
N PHE A 33 -7.35 -9.99 4.73
CA PHE A 33 -6.82 -11.12 5.51
C PHE A 33 -5.66 -10.69 6.42
N ALA A 34 -4.84 -9.73 6.00
CA ALA A 34 -3.82 -9.15 6.86
C ALA A 34 -4.42 -8.47 8.10
N GLY A 35 -5.52 -7.72 7.95
CA GLY A 35 -6.21 -7.08 9.07
C GLY A 35 -6.96 -8.08 9.96
N LEU A 36 -7.68 -9.04 9.36
CA LEU A 36 -8.42 -10.07 10.09
C LEU A 36 -7.50 -11.00 10.89
N SER A 37 -6.33 -11.34 10.35
CA SER A 37 -5.35 -12.15 11.09
C SER A 37 -4.79 -11.40 12.31
N LYS A 38 -4.61 -10.07 12.22
CA LYS A 38 -4.20 -9.24 13.35
C LYS A 38 -5.24 -9.19 14.47
N LEU A 39 -6.53 -9.18 14.13
CA LEU A 39 -7.60 -9.22 15.14
C LEU A 39 -7.60 -10.51 16.00
N GLN A 40 -6.89 -11.56 15.58
CA GLN A 40 -6.77 -12.79 16.37
C GLN A 40 -5.69 -12.68 17.46
N GLY A 41 -4.78 -11.70 17.37
CA GLY A 41 -3.69 -11.52 18.32
C GLY A 41 -4.04 -10.55 19.46
N ALA A 42 -3.85 -10.98 20.71
CA ALA A 42 -4.10 -10.14 21.88
C ALA A 42 -3.28 -8.83 21.89
N ALA A 43 -2.07 -8.83 21.33
CA ALA A 43 -1.23 -7.64 21.24
C ALA A 43 -1.85 -6.50 20.39
N TRP A 44 -2.68 -6.84 19.40
CA TRP A 44 -3.37 -5.85 18.56
C TRP A 44 -4.54 -5.20 19.29
N TRP A 45 -5.20 -5.94 20.18
CA TRP A 45 -6.23 -5.41 21.08
C TRP A 45 -5.65 -4.57 22.22
N ASN A 46 -4.51 -4.98 22.76
CA ASN A 46 -3.82 -4.27 23.83
C ASN A 46 -3.06 -3.03 23.33
N GLY A 47 -2.98 -2.80 22.01
CA GLY A 47 -2.31 -1.64 21.43
C GLY A 47 -0.77 -1.69 21.48
N THR A 48 -0.19 -2.87 21.66
CA THR A 48 1.28 -3.06 21.80
C THR A 48 1.92 -3.72 20.59
N ALA A 49 1.12 -4.22 19.63
CA ALA A 49 1.65 -4.96 18.49
C ALA A 49 2.59 -4.14 17.60
N PHE A 50 2.34 -2.83 17.43
CA PHE A 50 3.26 -1.97 16.67
C PHE A 50 4.64 -1.90 17.33
N TRP A 51 4.69 -1.76 18.66
CA TRP A 51 5.94 -1.80 19.41
C TRP A 51 6.65 -3.15 19.27
N GLY A 52 5.89 -4.25 19.37
CA GLY A 52 6.42 -5.60 19.17
C GLY A 52 7.03 -5.81 17.78
N ALA A 53 6.55 -5.11 16.76
CA ALA A 53 7.16 -5.14 15.43
C ALA A 53 8.48 -4.35 15.39
N ILE A 54 8.49 -3.10 15.85
CA ILE A 54 9.66 -2.21 15.70
C ILE A 54 10.80 -2.50 16.69
N ALA A 55 10.49 -3.07 17.85
CA ALA A 55 11.47 -3.42 18.88
C ALA A 55 11.99 -4.87 18.73
N ASN A 56 11.58 -5.58 17.68
CA ASN A 56 12.07 -6.92 17.41
C ASN A 56 13.47 -6.85 16.79
N ALA A 57 14.50 -7.17 17.59
CA ALA A 57 15.90 -7.11 17.19
C ALA A 57 16.25 -7.96 15.95
N GLU A 58 15.46 -8.99 15.63
CA GLU A 58 15.67 -9.82 14.43
C GLU A 58 15.28 -9.08 13.14
N TYR A 59 14.31 -8.16 13.23
CA TYR A 59 13.81 -7.38 12.10
C TYR A 59 14.21 -5.90 12.18
N GLN A 60 14.83 -5.44 13.26
CA GLN A 60 15.15 -4.03 13.47
C GLN A 60 16.33 -3.57 12.59
N THR A 61 16.02 -2.79 11.54
CA THR A 61 17.02 -2.15 10.68
C THR A 61 17.28 -0.70 11.06
N ALA A 62 16.25 0.01 11.55
CA ALA A 62 16.36 1.37 12.08
C ALA A 62 16.02 1.39 13.57
N ASP A 63 16.81 2.10 14.38
CA ASP A 63 16.53 2.23 15.81
C ASP A 63 15.38 3.21 16.05
N LEU A 64 14.22 2.67 16.41
CA LEU A 64 13.01 3.41 16.77
C LEU A 64 12.66 3.21 18.26
N THR A 65 13.60 2.75 19.07
CA THR A 65 13.33 2.42 20.49
C THR A 65 12.88 3.64 21.31
N ALA A 66 13.23 4.86 20.88
CA ALA A 66 12.74 6.11 21.47
C ALA A 66 11.19 6.22 21.49
N LEU A 67 10.47 5.51 20.61
CA LEU A 67 9.00 5.46 20.63
C LEU A 67 8.43 4.80 21.90
N ALA A 68 9.25 4.06 22.67
CA ALA A 68 8.86 3.55 23.98
C ALA A 68 8.36 4.64 24.93
N ALA A 69 8.89 5.86 24.80
CA ALA A 69 8.50 7.00 25.62
C ALA A 69 7.08 7.54 25.28
N TRP A 70 6.48 7.09 24.17
CA TRP A 70 5.21 7.58 23.64
C TRP A 70 4.19 6.45 23.46
N PRO A 71 3.75 5.78 24.55
CA PRO A 71 2.86 4.62 24.46
C PRO A 71 1.52 4.93 23.80
N ALA A 72 1.02 6.16 23.93
CA ALA A 72 -0.20 6.60 23.25
C ALA A 72 -0.05 6.59 21.71
N VAL A 73 1.13 6.97 21.21
CA VAL A 73 1.43 6.93 19.76
C VAL A 73 1.52 5.50 19.28
N VAL A 74 2.19 4.62 20.03
CA VAL A 74 2.28 3.19 19.72
C VAL A 74 0.88 2.55 19.65
N ASN A 75 0.02 2.86 20.61
CA ASN A 75 -1.35 2.36 20.65
C ASN A 75 -2.16 2.86 19.43
N LEU A 76 -2.10 4.17 19.15
CA LEU A 76 -2.77 4.77 17.99
C LEU A 76 -2.27 4.15 16.68
N CYS A 77 -0.97 3.95 16.52
CA CYS A 77 -0.39 3.28 15.35
C CYS A 77 -0.87 1.83 15.24
N THR A 78 -0.90 1.08 16.34
CA THR A 78 -1.37 -0.31 16.37
C THR A 78 -2.79 -0.43 15.86
N HIS A 79 -3.72 0.35 16.40
CA HIS A 79 -5.11 0.34 15.96
C HIS A 79 -5.31 0.97 14.58
N GLY A 80 -4.53 2.01 14.27
CA GLY A 80 -4.53 2.68 12.97
C GLY A 80 -4.17 1.75 11.82
N ILE A 81 -3.17 0.88 12.01
CA ILE A 81 -2.78 -0.14 11.01
C ILE A 81 -3.94 -1.10 10.76
N VAL A 82 -4.57 -1.63 11.81
CA VAL A 82 -5.69 -2.58 11.68
C VAL A 82 -6.89 -1.90 11.00
N ALA A 83 -7.24 -0.69 11.43
CA ALA A 83 -8.33 0.08 10.84
C ALA A 83 -8.07 0.39 9.36
N PHE A 84 -6.83 0.73 9.02
CA PHE A 84 -6.40 0.96 7.64
C PHE A 84 -6.56 -0.30 6.79
N GLU A 85 -6.02 -1.44 7.23
CA GLU A 85 -6.07 -2.69 6.48
C GLU A 85 -7.49 -3.20 6.25
N LEU A 86 -8.36 -3.12 7.27
CA LEU A 86 -9.76 -3.52 7.16
C LEU A 86 -10.58 -2.57 6.29
N SER A 87 -10.31 -1.27 6.35
CA SER A 87 -11.02 -0.27 5.53
C SER A 87 -10.52 -0.20 4.09
N TYR A 88 -9.32 -0.72 3.81
CA TYR A 88 -8.67 -0.62 2.50
C TYR A 88 -9.55 -1.15 1.37
N CYS A 89 -10.17 -2.32 1.55
CA CYS A 89 -10.97 -2.98 0.52
C CYS A 89 -12.22 -2.19 0.10
N VAL A 90 -12.73 -1.31 0.96
CA VAL A 90 -13.91 -0.45 0.68
C VAL A 90 -13.47 0.94 0.23
N MET A 91 -12.55 1.56 0.96
CA MET A 91 -12.15 2.97 0.74
C MET A 91 -11.40 3.18 -0.56
N ILE A 92 -10.65 2.19 -1.05
CA ILE A 92 -9.83 2.31 -2.26
C ILE A 92 -10.66 2.57 -3.53
N TRP A 93 -11.92 2.12 -3.55
CA TRP A 93 -12.83 2.31 -4.68
C TRP A 93 -13.41 3.72 -4.75
N ASN A 94 -13.40 4.46 -3.64
CA ASN A 94 -13.88 5.83 -3.62
C ASN A 94 -12.81 6.78 -4.18
N ARG A 95 -13.14 7.48 -5.28
CA ARG A 95 -12.21 8.39 -5.98
C ARG A 95 -11.56 9.46 -5.09
N TRP A 96 -12.25 9.89 -4.03
CA TRP A 96 -11.81 10.96 -3.13
C TRP A 96 -10.79 10.45 -2.11
N TRP A 97 -11.03 9.26 -1.55
CA TRP A 97 -10.18 8.65 -0.53
C TRP A 97 -9.03 7.83 -1.11
N ARG A 98 -9.16 7.35 -2.35
CA ARG A 98 -8.15 6.57 -3.06
C ARG A 98 -6.72 7.14 -2.96
N PRO A 99 -6.43 8.41 -3.30
CA PRO A 99 -5.05 8.92 -3.22
C PRO A 99 -4.49 8.90 -1.79
N TRP A 100 -5.32 9.17 -0.79
CA TRP A 100 -4.91 9.16 0.61
C TRP A 100 -4.61 7.74 1.12
N TRP A 101 -5.45 6.77 0.74
CA TRP A 101 -5.22 5.36 1.11
C TRP A 101 -4.01 4.77 0.38
N LEU A 102 -3.76 5.16 -0.88
CA LEU A 102 -2.55 4.77 -1.59
C LEU A 102 -1.28 5.40 -0.99
N ALA A 103 -1.34 6.66 -0.57
CA ALA A 103 -0.24 7.30 0.12
C ALA A 103 0.03 6.64 1.48
N ALA A 104 -1.02 6.33 2.24
CA ALA A 104 -0.91 5.61 3.52
C ALA A 104 -0.35 4.19 3.33
N ALA A 105 -0.80 3.44 2.31
CA ALA A 105 -0.23 2.15 1.93
C ALA A 105 1.26 2.28 1.63
N GLY A 106 1.62 3.26 0.79
CA GLY A 106 3.01 3.53 0.42
C GLY A 106 3.89 3.83 1.64
N LEU A 107 3.44 4.73 2.51
CA LEU A 107 4.16 5.10 3.73
C LEU A 107 4.32 3.91 4.68
N LEU A 108 3.26 3.13 4.89
CA LEU A 108 3.29 1.95 5.73
C LEU A 108 4.29 0.92 5.21
N HIS A 109 4.24 0.60 3.92
CA HIS A 109 5.14 -0.40 3.31
C HIS A 109 6.58 0.09 3.16
N LEU A 110 6.80 1.38 2.94
CA LEU A 110 8.13 1.99 3.01
C LEU A 110 8.69 1.91 4.43
N GLY A 111 7.87 2.22 5.44
CA GLY A 111 8.24 2.09 6.84
C GLY A 111 8.64 0.65 7.19
N ILE A 112 7.86 -0.33 6.73
CA ILE A 112 8.21 -1.75 6.89
C ILE A 112 9.54 -2.07 6.18
N GLY A 113 9.71 -1.63 4.93
CA GLY A 113 10.92 -1.92 4.17
C GLY A 113 12.19 -1.33 4.78
N ILE A 114 12.12 -0.09 5.26
CA ILE A 114 13.26 0.66 5.80
C ILE A 114 13.53 0.31 7.27
N CYS A 115 12.49 0.20 8.09
CA CYS A 115 12.64 0.03 9.54
C CYS A 115 12.68 -1.44 9.96
N LEU A 116 11.94 -2.33 9.27
CA LEU A 116 11.82 -3.76 9.60
C LEU A 116 12.66 -4.67 8.68
N GLY A 117 13.50 -4.11 7.81
CA GLY A 117 14.41 -4.85 6.94
C GLY A 117 13.75 -5.64 5.79
N MET A 118 12.41 -5.60 5.68
CA MET A 118 11.65 -6.36 4.68
C MET A 118 11.45 -5.55 3.38
N MET A 119 12.55 -5.10 2.78
CA MET A 119 12.51 -4.19 1.62
C MET A 119 11.80 -4.81 0.41
N THR A 120 12.05 -6.08 0.11
CA THR A 120 11.42 -6.77 -1.04
C THR A 120 9.91 -6.83 -0.90
N PHE A 121 9.42 -7.16 0.29
CA PHE A 121 8.00 -7.17 0.61
C PHE A 121 7.38 -5.77 0.45
N GLY A 122 8.00 -4.75 1.05
CA GLY A 122 7.51 -3.37 0.95
C GLY A 122 7.44 -2.87 -0.50
N LEU A 123 8.47 -3.13 -1.31
CA LEU A 123 8.53 -2.73 -2.72
C LEU A 123 7.46 -3.43 -3.57
N VAL A 124 7.27 -4.74 -3.39
CA VAL A 124 6.23 -5.49 -4.12
C VAL A 124 4.85 -4.94 -3.78
N MET A 125 4.58 -4.66 -2.50
CA MET A 125 3.32 -4.08 -2.09
C MET A 125 3.11 -2.70 -2.71
N ILE A 126 4.10 -1.80 -2.66
CA ILE A 126 4.02 -0.48 -3.29
C ILE A 126 3.76 -0.59 -4.79
N ALA A 127 4.51 -1.46 -5.49
CA ALA A 127 4.34 -1.69 -6.92
C ALA A 127 2.94 -2.21 -7.25
N ALA A 128 2.40 -3.13 -6.45
CA ALA A 128 1.05 -3.64 -6.65
C ALA A 128 -0.01 -2.54 -6.45
N ASN A 129 0.18 -1.63 -5.49
CA ASN A 129 -0.74 -0.50 -5.26
C ASN A 129 -0.78 0.46 -6.47
N LEU A 130 0.25 0.49 -7.32
CA LEU A 130 0.22 1.28 -8.57
C LEU A 130 -0.87 0.82 -9.54
N ALA A 131 -1.40 -0.40 -9.42
CA ALA A 131 -2.53 -0.88 -10.21
C ALA A 131 -3.82 -0.05 -10.00
N PHE A 132 -3.89 0.76 -8.93
CA PHE A 132 -5.00 1.67 -8.64
C PHE A 132 -4.73 3.13 -9.09
N VAL A 133 -3.53 3.44 -9.59
CA VAL A 133 -3.16 4.77 -10.08
C VAL A 133 -3.56 4.89 -11.56
N PRO A 134 -4.41 5.89 -11.93
CA PRO A 134 -4.75 6.11 -13.34
C PRO A 134 -3.53 6.55 -14.16
N CYS A 135 -3.29 5.92 -15.31
CA CYS A 135 -2.21 6.27 -16.24
C CYS A 135 -2.21 7.74 -16.69
N GLU A 136 -3.39 8.39 -16.70
CA GLU A 136 -3.55 9.78 -17.12
C GLU A 136 -2.70 10.76 -16.28
N ARG A 137 -2.48 10.43 -14.99
CA ARG A 137 -1.67 11.24 -14.08
C ARG A 137 -0.15 11.17 -14.37
N LEU A 138 0.31 10.14 -15.07
CA LEU A 138 1.72 9.99 -15.47
C LEU A 138 2.05 10.79 -16.74
N SER A 139 1.05 11.08 -17.59
CA SER A 139 1.24 11.87 -18.82
C SER A 139 1.50 13.37 -18.52
N ILE A 140 0.89 13.90 -17.46
CA ILE A 140 1.08 15.31 -17.03
C ILE A 140 2.51 15.57 -16.56
N VAL A 141 3.16 14.61 -15.90
CA VAL A 141 4.58 14.72 -15.51
C VAL A 141 5.48 14.74 -16.75
N ARG A 142 5.13 13.98 -17.79
CA ARG A 142 5.91 13.89 -19.03
C ARG A 142 5.84 15.18 -19.86
N VAL A 143 4.69 15.87 -19.87
CA VAL A 143 4.55 17.16 -20.57
C VAL A 143 5.24 18.29 -19.78
N ARG A 144 5.23 18.25 -18.45
CA ARG A 144 5.89 19.28 -17.62
C ARG A 144 7.41 19.14 -17.50
N SER A 145 7.98 17.97 -17.80
CA SER A 145 9.43 17.77 -17.84
C SER A 145 10.06 18.12 -19.20
N ALA A 146 9.23 18.42 -20.21
CA ALA A 146 9.65 18.76 -21.56
C ALA A 146 9.41 20.23 -21.94
N ALA A 147 8.99 21.06 -20.97
CA ALA A 147 8.82 22.51 -21.08
C ALA A 147 9.73 23.20 -20.05
#